data_AF-A0ABD2I2V3-F1
#
_entry.id   AF-A0ABD2I2V3-F1
#
_cell.length_a   1.000
_cell.length_b   1.000
_cell.length_c   1.000
_cell.angle_alpha   90.00
_cell.angle_beta   90.00
_cell.angle_gamma   90.00
#
_symmetry.space_group_name_H-M   'P 1'
#
loop_
_entity.id
_entity.type
_entity.pdbx_description
1 polymer ?
#
loop_
_entity_poly.entity_id
_entity_poly.type
_entity_poly.pdbx_seq_one_letter_code
_entity_poly.pdbx_strand_id
1 'polypeptide(L)'
;MWDDELAYEADDLECNIQAPTWMVQFSGQCKSWLDALPQHLRRTEENVRDPLFRFFEREINLGAGLLSDIRRDLNELLSTYCGDQKQNNHSRQLIDALVKRKRVPANWLQFSVPNNLTALEWMRDFVQRMEQLKRLSLSKNLRNEEVWLGGMFFPEAYITATRQLIAQTKFLVCSNLSIIKVIYDK
;
A
#
# COMPACT_ATOMS: atom_id res chain seq x y z
N MET A 1 -5.13 27.00 41.65
CA MET A 1 -6.30 26.11 41.63
C MET A 1 -6.81 26.13 40.20
N TRP A 2 -6.66 25.00 39.50
CA TRP A 2 -7.06 24.67 38.11
C TRP A 2 -6.10 25.27 37.07
N ASP A 3 -5.52 24.56 36.11
CA ASP A 3 -5.97 23.33 35.43
C ASP A 3 -4.96 22.18 35.53
N ASP A 4 -5.55 21.02 35.76
CA ASP A 4 -5.00 19.69 35.65
C ASP A 4 -4.75 19.40 34.16
N GLU A 5 -3.50 19.52 33.72
CA GLU A 5 -3.06 19.13 32.39
C GLU A 5 -3.07 17.58 32.33
N LEU A 6 -4.25 17.03 32.10
CA LEU A 6 -4.50 15.64 31.74
C LEU A 6 -3.77 15.37 30.42
N ALA A 7 -2.49 15.01 30.55
CA ALA A 7 -1.80 14.26 29.53
C ALA A 7 -2.63 13.00 29.30
N TYR A 8 -3.25 12.90 28.12
CA TYR A 8 -3.85 11.66 27.65
C TYR A 8 -2.71 10.62 27.65
N GLU A 9 -2.63 9.81 28.70
CA GLU A 9 -1.85 8.59 28.68
C GLU A 9 -2.32 7.82 27.46
N ALA A 10 -1.37 7.51 26.57
CA ALA A 10 -1.64 6.59 25.47
C ALA A 10 -2.18 5.34 26.12
N ASP A 11 -3.46 5.06 25.88
CA ASP A 11 -4.16 3.88 26.35
C ASP A 11 -3.41 2.68 25.76
N ASP A 12 -2.43 2.18 26.51
CA ASP A 12 -1.73 0.94 26.26
C ASP A 12 -2.81 -0.13 26.37
N LEU A 13 -3.45 -0.41 25.25
CA LEU A 13 -4.43 -1.48 25.06
C LEU A 13 -3.83 -2.79 25.61
N GLU A 14 -4.10 -3.06 26.90
CA GLU A 14 -3.74 -4.28 27.59
C GLU A 14 -4.56 -5.41 26.99
N CYS A 15 -4.00 -6.02 25.95
CA CYS A 15 -4.57 -7.19 25.31
C CYS A 15 -4.54 -8.37 26.31
N ASN A 16 -5.70 -9.01 26.50
CA ASN A 16 -5.99 -10.05 27.47
C ASN A 16 -4.82 -11.01 27.81
N ILE A 17 -4.45 -11.07 29.10
CA ILE A 17 -3.29 -11.79 29.69
C ILE A 17 -3.35 -13.32 29.48
N GLN A 18 -4.49 -13.88 29.02
CA GLN A 18 -4.67 -15.32 28.76
C GLN A 18 -4.61 -15.73 27.27
N ALA A 19 -4.16 -14.85 26.38
CA ALA A 19 -4.08 -15.18 24.95
C ALA A 19 -2.99 -16.25 24.64
N PRO A 20 -3.25 -17.22 23.73
CA PRO A 20 -2.24 -18.18 23.29
C PRO A 20 -1.01 -17.51 22.66
N THR A 21 0.17 -18.13 22.76
CA THR A 21 1.44 -17.57 22.25
C THR A 21 1.38 -17.13 20.78
N TRP A 22 0.72 -17.92 19.91
CA TRP A 22 0.59 -17.58 18.48
C TRP A 22 -0.21 -16.29 18.26
N MET A 23 -1.18 -16.01 19.13
CA MET A 23 -2.05 -14.83 19.04
C MET A 23 -1.26 -13.58 19.42
N VAL A 24 -0.47 -13.64 20.51
CA VAL A 24 0.41 -12.56 20.95
C VAL A 24 1.47 -12.24 19.89
N GLN A 25 2.09 -13.26 19.31
CA GLN A 25 3.06 -13.10 18.22
C GLN A 25 2.42 -12.44 17.00
N PHE A 26 1.23 -12.90 16.61
CA PHE A 26 0.55 -12.36 15.44
C PHE A 26 -0.01 -10.95 15.65
N SER A 27 -0.48 -10.61 16.86
CA SER A 27 -0.84 -9.23 17.19
C SER A 27 0.37 -8.31 17.12
N GLY A 28 1.55 -8.76 17.59
CA GLY A 28 2.80 -8.03 17.43
C GLY A 28 3.17 -7.82 15.97
N GLN A 29 2.97 -8.84 15.12
CA GLN A 29 3.17 -8.74 13.68
C GLN A 29 2.23 -7.72 13.02
N CYS A 30 0.94 -7.70 13.41
CA CYS A 30 -0.04 -6.75 12.90
C CYS A 30 0.33 -5.30 13.27
N LYS A 31 0.75 -5.07 14.53
CA LYS A 31 1.24 -3.75 14.98
C LYS A 31 2.45 -3.31 14.16
N SER A 32 3.46 -4.18 14.02
CA SER A 32 4.64 -3.90 13.19
C SER A 32 4.30 -3.57 11.73
N TRP A 33 3.31 -4.25 11.13
CA TRP A 33 2.84 -3.91 9.79
C TRP A 33 2.13 -2.55 9.74
N LEU A 34 1.28 -2.24 10.72
CA LEU A 34 0.59 -0.94 10.80
C LEU A 34 1.56 0.23 10.97
N ASP A 35 2.66 0.02 11.69
CA ASP A 35 3.72 1.02 11.91
C ASP A 35 4.54 1.27 10.64
N ALA A 36 4.82 0.20 9.87
CA ALA A 36 5.55 0.31 8.60
C ALA A 36 4.69 0.93 7.48
N LEU A 37 3.37 0.74 7.53
CA LEU A 37 2.46 1.28 6.52
C LEU A 37 2.21 2.78 6.75
N PRO A 38 2.17 3.61 5.70
CA PRO A 38 1.75 4.99 5.85
C PRO A 38 0.29 5.06 6.34
N GLN A 39 -0.05 6.12 7.08
CA GLN A 39 -1.42 6.30 7.58
C GLN A 39 -2.38 6.68 6.44
N HIS A 40 -1.94 7.57 5.55
CA HIS A 40 -2.72 8.05 4.43
C HIS A 40 -1.83 8.22 3.20
N LEU A 41 -2.40 7.91 2.04
CA LEU A 41 -1.89 8.35 0.74
C LEU A 41 -2.82 9.46 0.25
N ARG A 42 -2.29 10.65 0.05
CA ARG A 42 -3.01 11.78 -0.55
C ARG A 42 -2.23 12.27 -1.76
N ARG A 43 -2.94 12.54 -2.86
CA ARG A 43 -2.40 13.26 -4.00
C ARG A 43 -2.87 14.72 -3.94
N THR A 44 -1.95 15.63 -4.22
CA THR A 44 -2.26 17.05 -4.47
C THR A 44 -2.76 17.23 -5.90
N GLU A 45 -3.83 17.99 -6.08
CA GLU A 45 -4.44 18.27 -7.39
C GLU A 45 -3.48 19.09 -8.26
N GLU A 46 -3.05 18.57 -9.41
CA GLU A 46 -2.47 19.42 -10.45
C GLU A 46 -2.59 18.80 -11.85
N ASN A 47 -3.23 19.52 -12.77
CA ASN A 47 -3.16 19.28 -14.22
C ASN A 47 -3.69 17.93 -14.76
N VAL A 48 -5.02 17.78 -14.73
CA VAL A 48 -5.78 16.65 -15.31
C VAL A 48 -5.57 16.45 -16.82
N ARG A 49 -4.82 17.30 -17.54
CA ARG A 49 -4.57 17.11 -18.99
C ARG A 49 -3.35 16.24 -19.29
N ASP A 50 -2.41 16.09 -18.35
CA ASP A 50 -1.19 15.30 -18.58
C ASP A 50 -1.49 13.78 -18.43
N PRO A 51 -1.27 12.95 -19.47
CA PRO A 51 -1.50 11.50 -19.41
C PRO A 51 -0.71 10.80 -18.30
N LEU A 52 0.53 11.27 -18.04
CA LEU A 52 1.38 10.72 -17.00
C LEU A 52 0.82 11.06 -15.61
N PHE A 53 0.31 12.29 -15.44
CA PHE A 53 -0.38 12.68 -14.21
C PHE A 53 -1.60 11.79 -13.95
N ARG A 54 -2.49 11.61 -14.94
CA ARG A 54 -3.68 10.76 -14.82
C ARG A 54 -3.35 9.33 -14.45
N PHE A 55 -2.27 8.79 -15.02
CA PHE A 55 -1.82 7.44 -14.70
C PHE A 55 -1.41 7.33 -13.22
N PHE A 56 -0.52 8.21 -12.74
CA PHE A 56 -0.10 8.16 -11.34
C PHE A 56 -1.23 8.48 -10.37
N GLU A 57 -2.20 9.32 -10.75
CA GLU A 57 -3.40 9.57 -9.96
C GLU A 57 -4.21 8.29 -9.73
N ARG A 58 -4.45 7.53 -10.80
CA ARG A 58 -5.14 6.24 -10.70
C ARG A 58 -4.37 5.24 -9.83
N GLU A 59 -3.06 5.15 -10.01
CA GLU A 59 -2.20 4.27 -9.20
C GLU A 59 -2.24 4.63 -7.71
N ILE A 60 -2.19 5.93 -7.37
CA ILE A 60 -2.27 6.38 -5.98
C ILE A 60 -3.64 6.09 -5.40
N ASN A 61 -4.72 6.30 -6.15
CA ASN A 61 -6.07 6.02 -5.67
C ASN A 61 -6.28 4.53 -5.39
N LEU A 62 -5.76 3.66 -6.26
CA LEU A 62 -5.75 2.21 -6.04
C LEU A 62 -4.95 1.86 -4.78
N GLY A 63 -3.75 2.42 -4.64
CA GLY A 63 -2.92 2.21 -3.45
C GLY A 63 -3.57 2.70 -2.17
N ALA A 64 -4.22 3.87 -2.20
CA ALA A 64 -4.93 4.45 -1.07
C ALA A 64 -6.14 3.60 -0.65
N GLY A 65 -6.91 3.10 -1.60
CA GLY A 65 -8.04 2.20 -1.34
C GLY A 65 -7.57 0.89 -0.68
N LEU A 66 -6.60 0.22 -1.30
CA LEU A 66 -6.04 -1.02 -0.77
C LEU A 66 -5.36 -0.82 0.60
N LEU A 67 -4.62 0.27 0.79
CA LEU A 67 -4.04 0.64 2.08
C LEU A 67 -5.11 0.80 3.15
N SER A 68 -6.21 1.50 2.83
CA SER A 68 -7.33 1.69 3.75
C SER A 68 -7.96 0.36 4.14
N ASP A 69 -8.17 -0.53 3.17
CA ASP A 69 -8.73 -1.87 3.43
C ASP A 69 -7.81 -2.70 4.33
N ILE A 70 -6.50 -2.73 4.06
CA ILE A 70 -5.52 -3.47 4.87
C ILE A 70 -5.43 -2.90 6.27
N ARG A 71 -5.34 -1.57 6.43
CA ARG A 71 -5.30 -0.95 7.76
C ARG A 71 -6.57 -1.27 8.54
N ARG A 72 -7.75 -1.24 7.89
CA ARG A 72 -9.03 -1.63 8.53
C ARG A 72 -8.98 -3.09 8.98
N ASP A 73 -8.59 -4.01 8.09
CA ASP A 73 -8.50 -5.44 8.39
C ASP A 73 -7.53 -5.72 9.55
N LEU A 74 -6.36 -5.08 9.58
CA LEU A 74 -5.38 -5.24 10.66
C LEU A 74 -5.88 -4.67 12.00
N ASN A 75 -6.56 -3.52 11.99
CA ASN A 75 -7.15 -2.97 13.20
C ASN A 75 -8.31 -3.83 13.71
N GLU A 76 -9.16 -4.34 12.82
CA GLU A 76 -10.24 -5.28 13.19
C GLU A 76 -9.70 -6.54 13.87
N LEU A 77 -8.59 -7.08 13.34
CA LEU A 77 -7.90 -8.21 13.97
C LEU A 77 -7.40 -7.85 15.37
N LEU A 78 -6.75 -6.69 15.55
CA LEU A 78 -6.27 -6.22 16.85
C LEU A 78 -7.42 -5.99 17.86
N SER A 79 -8.52 -5.35 17.46
CA SER A 79 -9.72 -5.17 18.30
C SER A 79 -10.33 -6.52 18.70
N THR A 80 -10.33 -7.49 17.78
CA THR A 80 -10.78 -8.86 18.06
C THR A 80 -9.88 -9.54 19.10
N TYR A 81 -8.58 -9.27 19.09
CA TYR A 81 -7.63 -9.86 20.05
C TYR A 81 -7.73 -9.24 21.45
N CYS A 82 -7.93 -7.92 21.55
CA CYS A 82 -8.07 -7.27 22.85
C CYS A 82 -9.48 -7.46 23.47
N GLY A 83 -10.38 -8.18 22.79
CA GLY A 83 -11.71 -8.52 23.32
C GLY A 83 -12.77 -7.44 23.14
N ASP A 84 -12.43 -6.34 22.46
CA ASP A 84 -13.31 -5.21 22.18
C ASP A 84 -14.39 -5.56 21.14
N GLN A 85 -14.06 -6.42 20.18
CA GLN A 85 -15.02 -6.92 19.19
C GLN A 85 -15.15 -8.44 19.16
N LYS A 86 -16.39 -8.92 18.97
CA LYS A 86 -16.65 -10.34 18.75
C LYS A 86 -16.09 -10.78 17.40
N GLN A 87 -15.45 -11.95 17.37
CA GLN A 87 -15.00 -12.57 16.12
C GLN A 87 -16.16 -12.69 15.12
N ASN A 88 -15.98 -12.13 13.92
CA ASN A 88 -16.94 -12.22 12.82
C ASN A 88 -16.39 -13.17 11.73
N ASN A 89 -17.16 -13.36 10.65
CA ASN A 89 -16.73 -14.25 9.56
C ASN A 89 -15.51 -13.72 8.79
N HIS A 90 -15.37 -12.40 8.67
CA HIS A 90 -14.26 -11.76 7.97
C HIS A 90 -12.95 -11.95 8.74
N SER A 91 -12.92 -11.63 10.04
CA SER A 91 -11.75 -11.84 10.88
C SER A 91 -11.33 -13.31 10.97
N ARG A 92 -12.27 -14.26 10.97
CA ARG A 92 -11.97 -15.69 10.87
C ARG A 92 -11.27 -16.06 9.56
N GLN A 93 -11.70 -15.50 8.43
CA GLN A 93 -11.06 -15.73 7.12
C GLN A 93 -9.66 -15.12 7.07
N LEU A 94 -9.48 -13.91 7.60
CA LEU A 94 -8.18 -13.26 7.70
C LEU A 94 -7.21 -14.07 8.56
N ILE A 95 -7.64 -14.57 9.71
CA ILE A 95 -6.82 -15.43 10.58
C ILE A 95 -6.44 -16.73 9.86
N ASP A 96 -7.38 -17.38 9.17
CA ASP A 96 -7.11 -18.61 8.43
C ASP A 96 -6.07 -18.38 7.31
N ALA A 97 -6.19 -17.29 6.56
CA ALA A 97 -5.26 -16.93 5.50
C ALA A 97 -3.87 -16.55 6.04
N LEU A 98 -3.81 -15.60 6.98
CA LEU A 98 -2.57 -14.99 7.43
C LEU A 98 -1.79 -15.87 8.43
N VAL A 99 -2.48 -16.53 9.35
CA VAL A 99 -1.85 -17.32 10.41
C VAL A 99 -1.67 -18.77 10.00
N LYS A 100 -2.77 -19.45 9.62
CA LYS A 100 -2.73 -20.90 9.36
C LYS A 100 -2.10 -21.22 8.01
N ARG A 101 -2.51 -20.50 6.96
CA ARG A 101 -2.01 -20.74 5.59
C ARG A 101 -0.76 -19.94 5.25
N LYS A 102 -0.47 -18.87 6.00
CA LYS A 102 0.62 -17.90 5.72
C LYS A 102 0.55 -17.30 4.31
N ARG A 103 -0.66 -17.15 3.79
CA ARG A 103 -0.96 -16.64 2.44
C ARG A 103 -1.65 -15.29 2.50
N VAL A 104 -1.53 -14.56 1.42
CA VAL A 104 -2.20 -13.28 1.23
C VAL A 104 -3.72 -13.50 1.10
N PRO A 105 -4.56 -12.78 1.86
CA PRO A 105 -6.00 -12.78 1.70
C PRO A 105 -6.44 -12.37 0.29
N ALA A 106 -7.52 -12.97 -0.21
CA ALA A 106 -8.00 -12.72 -1.58
C ALA A 106 -8.38 -11.25 -1.82
N ASN A 107 -8.91 -10.55 -0.81
CA ASN A 107 -9.28 -9.14 -0.89
C ASN A 107 -8.07 -8.20 -1.00
N TRP A 108 -6.86 -8.66 -0.66
CA TRP A 108 -5.64 -7.87 -0.78
C TRP A 108 -4.97 -8.02 -2.15
N LEU A 109 -5.29 -9.07 -2.90
CA LEU A 109 -4.70 -9.40 -4.20
C LEU A 109 -5.29 -8.53 -5.33
N GLN A 110 -5.05 -7.22 -5.28
CA GLN A 110 -5.50 -6.28 -6.31
C GLN A 110 -4.49 -6.06 -7.44
N PHE A 111 -3.32 -6.68 -7.36
CA PHE A 111 -2.26 -6.59 -8.36
C PHE A 111 -1.57 -7.95 -8.55
N SER A 112 -0.91 -8.09 -9.70
CA SER A 112 -0.24 -9.34 -10.06
C SER A 112 0.97 -9.59 -9.16
N VAL A 113 1.01 -10.76 -8.53
CA VAL A 113 2.12 -11.22 -7.67
C VAL A 113 2.53 -12.65 -8.04
N PRO A 114 3.78 -13.06 -7.76
CA PRO A 114 4.21 -14.44 -7.93
C PRO A 114 3.34 -15.43 -7.13
N ASN A 115 3.09 -16.62 -7.68
CA ASN A 115 2.17 -17.62 -7.11
C ASN A 115 2.57 -18.16 -5.72
N ASN A 116 3.85 -18.08 -5.35
CA ASN A 116 4.41 -18.71 -4.14
C ASN A 116 4.77 -17.69 -3.05
N LEU A 117 4.15 -16.51 -3.08
CA LEU A 117 4.52 -15.40 -2.21
C LEU A 117 3.80 -15.50 -0.85
N THR A 118 4.57 -15.42 0.24
CA THR A 118 4.01 -15.46 1.61
C THR A 118 3.39 -14.12 2.00
N ALA A 119 2.48 -14.13 2.98
CA ALA A 119 1.89 -12.87 3.49
C ALA A 119 2.94 -11.86 3.97
N LEU A 120 4.05 -12.33 4.56
CA LEU A 120 5.14 -11.48 5.03
C LEU A 120 5.90 -10.84 3.86
N GLU A 121 6.27 -11.64 2.85
CA GLU A 121 6.94 -11.12 1.65
C GLU A 121 6.05 -10.14 0.90
N TRP A 122 4.75 -10.41 0.86
CA TRP A 122 3.76 -9.56 0.20
C TRP A 122 3.66 -8.22 0.91
N MET A 123 3.58 -8.24 2.24
CA MET A 123 3.51 -7.01 3.03
C MET A 123 4.77 -6.16 2.85
N ARG A 124 5.96 -6.78 2.83
CA ARG A 124 7.21 -6.07 2.58
C ARG A 124 7.23 -5.40 1.20
N ASP A 125 6.82 -6.12 0.15
CA ASP A 125 6.70 -5.57 -1.20
C ASP A 125 5.67 -4.42 -1.21
N PHE A 126 4.50 -4.63 -0.61
CA PHE A 126 3.44 -3.64 -0.52
C PHE A 126 3.89 -2.35 0.20
N VAL A 127 4.63 -2.45 1.31
CA VAL A 127 5.21 -1.27 2.00
C VAL A 127 6.11 -0.47 1.06
N GLN A 128 7.01 -1.13 0.32
CA GLN A 128 7.89 -0.44 -0.65
C GLN A 128 7.08 0.24 -1.78
N ARG A 129 5.99 -0.39 -2.24
CA ARG A 129 5.07 0.24 -3.20
C ARG A 129 4.44 1.49 -2.62
N MET A 130 3.98 1.44 -1.36
CA MET A 130 3.37 2.59 -0.69
C MET A 130 4.37 3.74 -0.50
N GLU A 131 5.62 3.44 -0.17
CA GLU A 131 6.70 4.44 -0.09
C GLU A 131 6.94 5.11 -1.45
N GLN A 132 7.01 4.33 -2.53
CA GLN A 132 7.11 4.88 -3.88
C GLN A 132 5.91 5.77 -4.21
N LEU A 133 4.67 5.31 -3.98
CA LEU A 133 3.48 6.10 -4.27
C LEU A 133 3.43 7.38 -3.44
N LYS A 134 3.86 7.34 -2.18
CA LYS A 134 3.97 8.52 -1.31
C LYS A 134 5.01 9.51 -1.84
N ARG A 135 6.17 9.03 -2.31
CA ARG A 135 7.18 9.91 -2.93
C ARG A 135 6.62 10.56 -4.20
N LEU A 136 5.99 9.78 -5.06
CA LEU A 136 5.39 10.27 -6.31
C LEU A 136 4.21 11.21 -6.05
N SER A 137 3.44 11.01 -4.98
CA SER A 137 2.31 11.89 -4.62
C SER A 137 2.75 13.28 -4.19
N LEU A 138 3.97 13.41 -3.68
CA LEU A 138 4.56 14.67 -3.20
C LEU A 138 5.46 15.35 -4.25
N SER A 139 5.75 14.67 -5.36
CA SER A 139 6.64 15.21 -6.38
C SER A 139 5.97 16.32 -7.19
N LYS A 140 6.66 17.45 -7.32
CA LYS A 140 6.26 18.58 -8.17
C LYS A 140 6.52 18.33 -9.65
N ASN A 141 7.41 17.41 -9.98
CA ASN A 141 7.78 17.11 -11.36
C ASN A 141 7.98 15.61 -11.57
N LEU A 142 6.85 14.94 -11.83
CA LEU A 142 6.77 13.50 -12.08
C LEU A 142 7.63 13.03 -13.26
N ARG A 143 8.05 13.93 -14.16
CA ARG A 143 8.85 13.57 -15.34
C ARG A 143 10.33 13.30 -15.00
N ASN A 144 10.80 13.85 -13.89
CA ASN A 144 12.19 13.73 -13.44
C ASN A 144 12.35 12.71 -12.31
N GLU A 145 11.26 12.07 -11.87
CA GLU A 145 11.31 11.05 -10.83
C GLU A 145 11.80 9.72 -11.38
N GLU A 146 12.70 9.08 -10.65
CA GLU A 146 13.01 7.67 -10.88
C GLU A 146 11.82 6.81 -10.45
N VAL A 147 11.40 5.86 -11.29
CA VAL A 147 10.24 5.01 -11.02
C VAL A 147 10.68 3.55 -11.00
N TRP A 148 10.48 2.86 -9.88
CA TRP A 148 10.60 1.41 -9.82
C TRP A 148 9.37 0.80 -10.49
N LEU A 149 9.53 0.41 -11.75
CA LEU A 149 8.44 -0.09 -12.58
C LEU A 149 7.76 -1.34 -12.00
N GLY A 150 8.53 -2.23 -11.36
CA GLY A 150 8.01 -3.43 -10.70
C GLY A 150 7.14 -3.13 -9.48
N GLY A 151 7.27 -1.93 -8.90
CA GLY A 151 6.47 -1.43 -7.78
C GLY A 151 5.12 -0.82 -8.20
N MET A 152 4.86 -0.66 -9.49
CA MET A 152 3.55 -0.18 -9.98
C MET A 152 2.52 -1.32 -9.98
N PHE A 153 1.24 -0.99 -9.78
CA PHE A 153 0.16 -1.96 -9.90
C PHE A 153 -0.10 -2.32 -11.37
N PHE A 154 -0.06 -1.31 -12.26
CA PHE A 154 -0.21 -1.48 -13.70
C PHE A 154 0.99 -0.92 -14.49
N PRO A 155 2.13 -1.65 -14.54
CA PRO A 155 3.35 -1.17 -15.22
C PRO A 155 3.17 -0.93 -16.72
N GLU A 156 2.31 -1.68 -17.39
CA GLU A 156 2.01 -1.50 -18.83
C GLU A 156 1.31 -0.16 -19.12
N ALA A 157 0.46 0.27 -18.19
CA ALA A 157 -0.23 1.56 -18.28
C ALA A 157 0.75 2.73 -18.11
N TYR A 158 1.79 2.58 -17.29
CA TYR A 158 2.88 3.57 -17.20
C TYR A 158 3.61 3.73 -18.55
N ILE A 159 3.98 2.62 -19.18
CA ILE A 159 4.64 2.62 -20.49
C ILE A 159 3.74 3.29 -21.55
N THR A 160 2.43 3.04 -21.48
CA THR A 160 1.47 3.66 -22.39
C THR A 160 1.33 5.17 -22.14
N ALA A 161 1.24 5.60 -20.88
CA ALA A 161 1.13 7.00 -20.51
C ALA A 161 2.37 7.81 -20.92
N THR A 162 3.57 7.25 -20.71
CA THR A 162 4.83 7.88 -21.14
C THR A 162 4.93 8.00 -22.66
N ARG A 163 4.49 6.98 -23.42
CA ARG A 163 4.40 7.07 -24.90
C ARG A 163 3.43 8.16 -25.34
N GLN A 164 2.27 8.29 -24.70
CA GLN A 164 1.30 9.35 -24.99
C GLN A 164 1.88 10.73 -24.70
N LEU A 165 2.58 10.88 -23.58
CA LEU A 165 3.25 12.13 -23.21
C LEU A 165 4.29 12.57 -24.25
N ILE A 166 5.14 11.64 -24.71
CA ILE A 166 6.16 11.91 -25.72
C ILE A 166 5.52 12.25 -27.07
N ALA A 167 4.48 11.52 -27.46
CA ALA A 167 3.71 11.78 -28.68
C ALA A 167 3.11 13.19 -28.69
N GLN A 168 2.50 13.62 -27.58
CA GLN A 168 1.96 14.96 -27.40
C GLN A 168 3.04 16.04 -27.47
N THR A 169 4.19 15.80 -26.83
CA THR A 169 5.31 16.76 -26.80
C THR A 169 5.97 16.92 -28.17
N LYS A 170 6.05 15.84 -28.95
CA LYS A 170 6.71 15.82 -30.27
C LYS A 170 5.75 15.97 -31.46
N PHE A 171 4.46 16.14 -31.21
CA PHE A 171 3.40 16.13 -32.24
C PHE A 171 3.46 14.89 -33.16
N LEU A 172 3.78 13.73 -32.57
CA LEU A 172 3.89 12.45 -33.28
C LEU A 172 2.68 11.56 -33.00
N VAL A 173 2.42 10.60 -33.90
CA VAL A 173 1.44 9.53 -33.66
C VAL A 173 2.04 8.49 -32.72
N CYS A 174 1.31 8.07 -31.67
CA CYS A 174 1.81 7.08 -30.70
C CYS A 174 2.29 5.77 -31.34
N SER A 175 1.69 5.31 -32.44
CA SER A 175 2.07 4.08 -33.16
C SER A 175 3.51 4.10 -33.67
N ASN A 176 4.08 5.29 -33.88
CA ASN A 176 5.41 5.44 -34.48
C ASN A 176 6.54 5.49 -33.43
N LEU A 177 6.22 5.32 -32.14
CA LEU A 177 7.19 5.32 -31.05
C LEU A 177 7.59 3.89 -30.68
N SER A 178 8.88 3.57 -30.84
CA SER A 178 9.51 2.36 -30.33
C SER A 178 10.21 2.61 -28.99
N ILE A 179 10.26 1.59 -28.13
CA ILE A 179 10.97 1.64 -26.85
C ILE A 179 12.39 1.13 -27.09
N ILE A 180 13.39 1.96 -26.79
CA ILE A 180 14.80 1.60 -26.83
C ILE A 180 15.31 1.56 -25.39
N LYS A 181 15.84 0.41 -24.96
CA LYS A 181 16.46 0.26 -23.63
C LYS A 181 17.95 0.59 -23.76
N VAL A 182 18.42 1.60 -23.05
CA VAL A 182 19.85 1.88 -22.87
C VAL A 182 20.22 1.46 -21.46
N ILE A 183 21.14 0.51 -21.33
CA ILE A 183 21.69 0.08 -20.04
C ILE A 183 23.01 0.82 -19.88
N TYR A 184 23.08 1.68 -18.87
CA TYR A 184 24.34 2.28 -18.44
C TYR A 184 24.94 1.34 -17.39
N ASP A 185 26.04 0.68 -17.71
CA ASP A 185 26.86 0.03 -16.67
C ASP A 185 27.43 1.14 -15.78
N LYS A 186 27.31 0.96 -14.47
CA LYS A 186 27.98 1.81 -13.47
C LYS A 186 29.31 1.19 -13.08
#